data_AF-G2YT00-F1
#
_entry.id   AF-G2YT00-F1
#
_cell.length_a   1.000
_cell.length_b   1.000
_cell.length_c   1.000
_cell.angle_alpha   90.00
_cell.angle_beta   90.00
_cell.angle_gamma   90.00
#
_symmetry.space_group_name_H-M   'P 1'
#
loop_
_entity.id
_entity.type
_entity.pdbx_description
1 polymer ?
#
loop_
_entity_poly.entity_id
_entity_poly.type
_entity_poly.pdbx_seq_one_letter_code
_entity_poly.pdbx_strand_id
1 'polypeptide(L)' 'MLQLFQKCLEIGQHPECFRLAIVAIISKPNKTDRSSPRSYRSIFLLSVLGKCLERLIAKKTSS' A
#
# COMPACT_ATOMS: atom_id res chain seq x y z
N MET A 1 2.03 -7.25 -18.33
CA MET A 1 1.77 -6.98 -16.89
C MET A 1 2.02 -8.21 -16.01
N LEU A 2 1.42 -9.38 -16.29
CA LEU A 2 1.65 -10.62 -15.51
C LEU A 2 3.13 -11.06 -15.46
N GLN A 3 3.83 -10.99 -16.60
CA GLN A 3 5.27 -11.32 -16.68
C GLN A 3 6.14 -10.44 -15.78
N LEU A 4 5.77 -9.17 -15.58
CA LEU A 4 6.48 -8.26 -14.69
C LEU A 4 6.35 -8.70 -13.23
N PHE A 5 5.13 -9.00 -12.78
CA PHE A 5 4.90 -9.49 -11.42
C PHE A 5 5.51 -10.86 -11.20
N GLN A 6 5.47 -11.74 -12.20
CA GLN A 6 6.15 -13.03 -12.15
C GLN A 6 7.67 -12.85 -11.96
N LYS A 7 8.30 -11.94 -12.70
CA LYS A 7 9.72 -11.62 -12.47
C LYS A 7 10.00 -11.00 -11.12
N CYS A 8 9.12 -10.13 -10.61
CA CYS A 8 9.26 -9.60 -9.25
C CYS A 8 9.23 -10.73 -8.21
N LEU A 9 8.37 -11.74 -8.40
CA LEU A 9 8.28 -12.91 -7.52
C LEU A 9 9.50 -13.83 -7.65
N GLU A 10 9.96 -14.09 -8.88
CA GLU A 10 11.15 -14.94 -9.13
C GLU A 10 12.43 -14.33 -8.55
N ILE A 11 12.60 -13.01 -8.69
CA ILE A 11 13.73 -12.27 -8.12
C ILE A 11 13.56 -12.07 -6.61
N GLY A 12 12.33 -12.10 -6.10
CA GLY A 12 12.01 -11.83 -4.69
C GLY A 12 12.14 -10.35 -4.31
N GLN A 13 12.15 -9.44 -5.28
CA GLN A 13 12.35 -8.01 -5.05
C GLN A 13 11.22 -7.17 -5.62
N HIS A 14 10.74 -6.21 -4.82
CA HIS A 14 9.80 -5.19 -5.29
C HIS A 14 10.55 -4.02 -5.93
N PRO A 15 10.22 -3.66 -7.18
CA PRO A 15 10.67 -2.42 -7.78
C PRO A 15 10.38 -1.23 -6.85
N GLU A 16 11.30 -0.28 -6.77
CA GLU A 16 11.15 0.87 -5.88
C GLU A 16 9.86 1.65 -6.17
N CYS A 17 9.55 1.87 -7.44
CA CYS A 17 8.32 2.55 -7.87
C CYS A 17 7.02 1.86 -7.42
N PHE A 18 7.06 0.57 -7.07
CA PHE A 18 5.90 -0.16 -6.55
C PHE A 18 5.76 -0.06 -5.03
N ARG A 19 6.81 0.37 -4.34
CA ARG A 19 6.84 0.62 -2.89
C ARG A 19 6.56 2.08 -2.54
N LEU A 20 6.64 2.98 -3.53
CA LEU A 20 6.29 4.39 -3.34
C LEU A 20 4.79 4.56 -3.13
N ALA A 21 4.44 5.32 -2.10
CA ALA A 21 3.06 5.64 -1.72
C ALA A 21 2.90 7.13 -1.48
N ILE A 22 1.72 7.64 -1.83
CA ILE A 22 1.27 8.94 -1.36
C ILE A 22 0.63 8.75 0.02
N VAL A 23 1.07 9.53 1.01
CA VAL A 23 0.48 9.51 2.36
C VAL A 23 -0.68 10.50 2.40
N ALA A 24 -1.90 9.97 2.49
CA ALA A 24 -3.09 10.77 2.72
C ALA A 24 -3.44 10.78 4.21
N ILE A 25 -3.66 11.96 4.78
CA ILE A 25 -4.07 12.15 6.17
C ILE A 25 -5.59 12.36 6.21
N ILE A 26 -6.30 11.45 6.87
CA ILE A 26 -7.77 11.47 6.97
C ILE A 26 -8.19 11.70 8.42
N SER A 27 -9.08 12.66 8.66
CA SER A 27 -9.62 12.93 10.00
C SER A 27 -10.53 11.79 10.48
N LYS A 28 -10.43 11.42 11.76
CA LYS A 28 -11.36 10.46 12.39
C LYS A 28 -12.73 11.11 12.58
N PRO A 29 -13.83 10.43 12.23
CA PRO A 29 -15.18 11.01 12.29
C PRO A 29 -15.62 11.41 13.71
N ASN A 30 -15.12 10.73 14.74
CA ASN A 30 -15.50 10.94 16.15
C ASN A 30 -14.46 11.74 16.95
N LYS A 31 -13.64 12.56 16.28
CA LYS A 31 -12.62 13.39 16.94
C LYS A 31 -12.79 14.85 16.52
N THR A 32 -13.30 15.65 17.44
CA THR A 32 -13.55 17.09 17.28
C THR A 32 -12.28 17.91 17.51
N ASP A 33 -11.44 17.53 18.48
CA ASP A 33 -10.13 18.15 18.67
C ASP A 33 -9.20 17.80 17.50
N ARG A 34 -8.80 18.79 16.70
CA ARG A 34 -7.87 18.63 15.57
C ARG A 34 -6.42 18.94 15.91
N SER A 35 -6.15 19.35 17.15
CA SER A 35 -4.81 19.71 17.63
C SER A 35 -3.97 18.46 17.88
N SER A 36 -4.61 17.34 18.23
CA SER A 36 -3.92 16.07 18.46
C SER A 36 -3.70 15.28 17.16
N PRO A 37 -2.47 14.78 16.90
CA PRO A 37 -2.21 13.83 15.81
C PRO A 37 -3.07 12.56 15.89
N ARG A 38 -3.52 12.20 17.10
CA ARG A 38 -4.40 11.05 17.34
C ARG A 38 -5.78 11.20 16.72
N SER A 39 -6.16 12.40 16.28
CA SER A 39 -7.43 12.68 15.60
C SER A 39 -7.40 12.35 14.11
N TYR A 40 -6.26 11.91 13.58
CA TYR A 40 -6.10 11.55 12.19
C TYR A 40 -5.71 10.07 12.02
N ARG A 41 -5.89 9.56 10.79
CA ARG A 41 -5.41 8.27 10.31
C ARG A 41 -4.65 8.53 9.01
N SER A 42 -3.41 8.06 8.93
CA SER A 42 -2.67 8.04 7.69
C SER A 42 -3.09 6.82 6.86
N ILE A 43 -3.23 7.00 5.54
CA ILE A 43 -3.38 5.92 4.58
C ILE A 43 -2.28 6.05 3.54
N PHE A 44 -1.62 4.93 3.24
CA PHE A 44 -0.63 4.83 2.18
C PHE A 44 -1.32 4.42 0.87
N LEU A 45 -1.31 5.31 -0.11
CA LEU A 45 -1.87 5.08 -1.44
C LEU A 45 -0.75 4.71 -2.40
N LEU A 46 -0.55 3.40 -2.58
CA LEU A 46 0.37 2.88 -3.58
C LEU A 46 -0.16 3.11 -5.01
N SER A 47 0.76 3.08 -5.97
CA SER A 47 0.43 2.98 -7.39
C SER A 47 -0.44 1.74 -7.65
N VAL A 48 -1.25 1.80 -8.71
CA VAL A 48 -2.13 0.66 -9.09
C VAL A 48 -1.32 -0.63 -9.22
N LEU A 49 -0.13 -0.56 -9.82
CA LEU A 49 0.77 -1.70 -9.98
C LEU A 49 1.28 -2.22 -8.63
N GLY A 50 1.64 -1.34 -7.69
CA GLY A 50 2.03 -1.71 -6.33
C GLY A 50 0.91 -2.46 -5.60
N LYS A 51 -0.33 -1.95 -5.64
CA LYS A 51 -1.50 -2.62 -5.04
C LYS A 51 -1.80 -3.98 -5.68
N CYS A 52 -1.65 -4.10 -6.99
CA CYS A 52 -1.83 -5.37 -7.68
C CYS A 52 -0.81 -6.41 -7.21
N LEU A 53 0.47 -6.02 -7.06
CA LEU A 53 1.53 -6.91 -6.57
C LEU A 53 1.30 -7.35 -5.12
N GLU A 54 0.94 -6.42 -4.23
CA GLU A 54 0.58 -6.77 -2.84
C GLU A 54 -0.55 -7.79 -2.78
N ARG A 55 -1.62 -7.57 -3.56
CA ARG A 55 -2.76 -8.49 -3.61
C ARG A 55 -2.36 -9.87 -4.14
N LEU A 56 -1.48 -9.93 -5.14
CA LEU A 56 -0.98 -11.18 -5.69
C LEU A 56 -0.22 -11.98 -4.63
N ILE A 57 0.66 -11.32 -3.88
CA ILE A 57 1.45 -11.95 -2.81
C ILE A 57 0.53 -12.41 -1.68
N ALA A 58 -0.38 -11.55 -1.22
CA ALA A 58 -1.34 -11.88 -0.16
C ALA A 58 -2.17 -13.12 -0.51
N LYS A 59 -2.60 -13.24 -1.78
CA LYS A 59 -3.32 -14.42 -2.29
C LYS A 59 -2.46 -15.69 -2.26
N LYS A 60 -1.16 -15.58 -2.54
CA LYS A 60 -0.23 -16.71 -2.53
C LYS A 60 0.06 -17.20 -1.12
N THR A 61 0.12 -16.29 -0.14
CA THR A 61 0.40 -16.62 1.27
C THR A 61 -0.84 -17.05 2.06
N SER A 62 -2.04 -16.82 1.53
CA SER A 62 -3.31 -17.26 2.14
C SER A 62 -3.74 -18.69 1.75
N SER A 63 -2.93 -19.39 0.96
CA SER A 63 -3.08 -20.81 0.59
C SER A 63 -2.06 -21.66 1.33
#